data_AF-X1Q2Z2-F1
#
_entry.id   AF-X1Q2Z2-F1
#
_cell.length_a   1.000
_cell.length_b   1.000
_cell.length_c   1.000
_cell.angle_alpha   90.00
_cell.angle_beta   90.00
_cell.angle_gamma   90.00
#
_symmetry.space_group_name_H-M   'P 1'
#
loop_
_entity.id
_entity.type
_entity.pdbx_description
1 polymer ?
#
loop_
_entity_poly.entity_id
_entity_poly.type
_entity_poly.pdbx_seq_one_letter_code
_entity_poly.pdbx_strand_id
1 'polypeptide(L)'
;MGLSRSYYMQYQEENDKLLNSFLDRTFFKTWGNQKEGFENFRTLELFLNTKCNLKCSYCYLANFGNELYPPELQDDKKVLTNLQILLDWLLNRKLAPRLELFSGEPFAQNVSLQALSMILDKFESANNKPESIVVPTNYTFILDKNLTEKIECLLERSRKLGMPIILSASIDGKYSEANRPFRSGKSDPRDDSYYDDVFAFNKKWRSSFHPMIYSGHIDSWQNNFLWFQEMLKEHDIPWDNVYLLEVRNKEWSRGSILSFEEFIKFLIRWTFLVPCRGNAQEFVNFLFKRGFNILQSPLTTIGRGIGCSIQSTIHVRLGDLAIVPCHRTSYEPFVSGHFIVDDGSITGIRADNPELLIAIMSMQSRSQPMCESCLIKHLCSGGCLGSQFEVTGDLFSPIPSVCRLEHAKIRAMITAYKELGVFDLIRDRVNPEKRDALNMLEEMTNGTGRPEKVPGNSR
;
A
#
# COMPACT_ATOMS: atom_id res chain seq x y z
N MET A 1 28.72 -42.05 10.57
CA MET A 1 28.30 -40.73 11.06
C MET A 1 29.32 -39.71 10.57
N GLY A 2 28.98 -38.89 9.58
CA GLY A 2 29.93 -37.92 8.99
C GLY A 2 29.38 -37.13 7.80
N LEU A 3 28.06 -36.90 7.73
CA LEU A 3 27.40 -36.24 6.60
C LEU A 3 26.78 -34.87 6.93
N SER A 4 27.04 -34.27 8.10
CA SER A 4 26.25 -33.12 8.57
C SER A 4 26.88 -31.72 8.45
N ARG A 5 28.16 -31.56 8.05
CA ARG A 5 28.77 -30.22 7.95
C ARG A 5 28.98 -29.69 6.53
N SER A 6 29.26 -30.54 5.54
CA SER A 6 29.49 -30.05 4.16
C SER A 6 28.19 -29.76 3.39
N TYR A 7 27.11 -30.50 3.68
CA TYR A 7 25.81 -30.34 3.00
C TYR A 7 25.08 -29.05 3.40
N TYR A 8 25.17 -28.65 4.68
CA TYR A 8 24.59 -27.39 5.16
C TYR A 8 25.31 -26.15 4.60
N MET A 9 26.63 -26.22 4.43
CA MET A 9 27.42 -25.16 3.79
C MET A 9 26.99 -24.98 2.32
N GLN A 10 26.74 -26.08 1.62
CA GLN A 10 26.19 -26.05 0.26
C GLN A 10 24.76 -25.47 0.19
N TYR A 11 23.90 -25.74 1.17
CA TYR A 11 22.52 -25.23 1.18
C TYR A 11 22.44 -23.72 1.44
N GLN A 12 23.17 -23.20 2.44
CA GLN A 12 23.21 -21.75 2.68
C GLN A 12 23.84 -21.00 1.50
N GLU A 13 24.94 -21.51 0.95
CA GLU A 13 25.58 -20.91 -0.24
C GLU A 13 24.63 -20.88 -1.44
N GLU A 14 23.83 -21.92 -1.66
CA GLU A 14 22.83 -21.96 -2.72
C GLU A 14 21.70 -20.95 -2.48
N ASN A 15 21.21 -20.85 -1.23
CA ASN A 15 20.19 -19.88 -0.84
C ASN A 15 20.67 -18.44 -1.01
N ASP A 16 21.92 -18.14 -0.63
CA ASP A 16 22.54 -16.83 -0.85
C ASP A 16 22.62 -16.54 -2.35
N LYS A 17 23.10 -17.49 -3.16
CA LYS A 17 23.15 -17.34 -4.63
C LYS A 17 21.76 -17.12 -5.23
N LEU A 18 20.75 -17.84 -4.75
CA LEU A 18 19.37 -17.72 -5.21
C LEU A 18 18.80 -16.33 -4.96
N LEU A 19 18.92 -15.82 -3.72
CA LEU A 19 18.45 -14.48 -3.37
C LEU A 19 19.21 -13.41 -4.15
N ASN A 20 20.55 -13.47 -4.18
CA ASN A 20 21.37 -12.50 -4.93
C ASN A 20 21.03 -12.53 -6.43
N SER A 21 20.92 -13.71 -7.04
CA SER A 21 20.54 -13.85 -8.45
C SER A 21 19.16 -13.25 -8.73
N PHE A 22 18.18 -13.49 -7.85
CA PHE A 22 16.86 -12.89 -7.96
C PHE A 22 16.93 -11.36 -7.91
N LEU A 23 17.63 -10.79 -6.94
CA LEU A 23 17.75 -9.33 -6.79
C LEU A 23 18.51 -8.69 -7.97
N ASP A 24 19.62 -9.30 -8.41
CA ASP A 24 20.42 -8.82 -9.53
C ASP A 24 19.62 -8.82 -10.84
N ARG A 25 18.89 -9.90 -11.15
CA ARG A 25 18.14 -10.02 -12.41
C ARG A 25 16.84 -9.21 -12.45
N THR A 26 16.34 -8.76 -11.29
CA THR A 26 15.08 -8.00 -11.17
C THR A 26 15.33 -6.55 -10.76
N PHE A 27 15.48 -6.31 -9.46
CA PHE A 27 15.58 -4.99 -8.83
C PHE A 27 16.87 -4.27 -9.20
N PHE A 28 18.04 -4.86 -8.95
CA PHE A 28 19.31 -4.14 -9.14
C PHE A 28 19.60 -3.86 -10.61
N LYS A 29 19.26 -4.77 -11.53
CA LYS A 29 19.26 -4.48 -12.98
C LYS A 29 18.40 -3.24 -13.30
N THR A 30 17.20 -3.17 -12.73
CA THR A 30 16.27 -2.06 -12.95
C THR A 30 16.80 -0.75 -12.36
N TRP A 31 17.39 -0.79 -11.17
CA TRP A 31 17.93 0.39 -10.49
C TRP A 31 19.19 0.94 -11.16
N GLY A 32 19.99 0.08 -11.80
CA GLY A 32 21.16 0.48 -12.58
C GLY A 32 20.79 1.13 -13.92
N ASN A 33 19.69 0.71 -14.55
CA ASN A 33 19.17 1.32 -15.77
C ASN A 33 17.64 1.26 -15.83
N GLN A 34 16.99 2.34 -15.40
CA GLN A 34 15.53 2.44 -15.33
C GLN A 34 14.81 2.32 -16.69
N LYS A 35 15.53 2.59 -17.81
CA LYS A 35 14.99 2.49 -19.18
C LYS A 35 14.96 1.05 -19.69
N GLU A 36 15.90 0.22 -19.27
CA GLU A 36 16.02 -1.20 -19.67
C GLU A 36 15.50 -2.17 -18.59
N GLY A 37 15.17 -1.63 -17.42
CA GLY A 37 14.63 -2.35 -16.27
C GLY A 37 13.15 -2.69 -16.41
N PHE A 38 12.65 -3.45 -15.43
CA PHE A 38 11.25 -3.82 -15.34
C PHE A 38 10.50 -2.81 -14.48
N GLU A 39 9.38 -2.29 -14.97
CA GLU A 39 8.56 -1.31 -14.25
C GLU A 39 8.17 -1.76 -12.83
N ASN A 40 7.92 -3.06 -12.65
CA ASN A 40 7.52 -3.65 -11.38
C ASN A 40 8.65 -3.69 -10.32
N PHE A 41 9.92 -3.42 -10.63
CA PHE A 41 11.04 -3.64 -9.69
C PHE A 41 11.84 -2.35 -9.42
N ARG A 42 11.19 -1.20 -9.43
CA ARG A 42 11.85 0.12 -9.36
C ARG A 42 12.07 0.65 -7.94
N THR A 43 11.40 0.08 -6.94
CA THR A 43 11.22 0.74 -5.64
C THR A 43 11.98 0.06 -4.51
N LEU A 44 12.53 0.89 -3.61
CA LEU A 44 13.14 0.51 -2.33
C LEU A 44 12.44 1.30 -1.21
N GLU A 45 11.75 0.60 -0.30
CA GLU A 45 11.15 1.18 0.91
C GLU A 45 12.11 0.99 2.10
N LEU A 46 12.35 2.06 2.84
CA LEU A 46 13.29 2.11 3.97
C LEU A 46 12.51 2.33 5.27
N PHE A 47 12.66 1.42 6.25
CA PHE A 47 12.02 1.54 7.56
C PHE A 47 12.98 2.15 8.58
N LEU A 48 12.69 3.38 8.99
CA LEU A 48 13.45 4.11 10.00
C LEU A 48 13.18 3.56 11.40
N ASN A 49 11.96 3.78 11.91
CA ASN A 49 11.48 3.25 13.20
C ASN A 49 9.93 3.15 13.14
N THR A 50 9.29 2.87 14.28
CA THR A 50 7.81 2.75 14.37
C THR A 50 7.15 3.84 15.22
N LYS A 51 7.90 4.88 15.60
CA LYS A 51 7.41 5.97 16.47
C LYS A 51 6.36 6.79 15.72
N CYS A 52 5.23 7.04 16.36
CA CYS A 52 4.12 7.78 15.79
C CYS A 52 3.42 8.58 16.88
N ASN A 53 2.96 9.79 16.58
CA ASN A 53 2.21 10.63 17.52
C ASN A 53 0.69 10.35 17.53
N LEU A 54 0.20 9.52 16.60
CA LEU A 54 -1.18 9.02 16.57
C LEU A 54 -1.26 7.54 16.97
N LYS A 55 -2.47 7.10 17.35
CA LYS A 55 -2.81 5.71 17.70
C LYS A 55 -4.05 5.27 16.91
N CYS A 56 -3.95 5.24 15.58
CA CYS A 56 -5.10 4.92 14.74
C CYS A 56 -5.66 3.54 15.04
N SER A 57 -6.99 3.42 15.08
CA SER A 57 -7.72 2.22 15.49
C SER A 57 -7.42 1.00 14.61
N TYR A 58 -7.16 1.22 13.33
CA TYR A 58 -6.81 0.19 12.35
C TYR A 58 -5.30 -0.02 12.15
N CYS A 59 -4.46 0.72 12.88
CA CYS A 59 -3.02 0.72 12.67
C CYS A 59 -2.39 -0.57 13.20
N TYR A 60 -1.81 -1.36 12.29
CA TYR A 60 -1.12 -2.60 12.65
C TYR A 60 0.10 -2.33 13.54
N LEU A 61 0.83 -1.23 13.38
CA LEU A 61 1.96 -0.87 14.27
C LEU A 61 1.51 -0.59 15.70
N ALA A 62 0.28 -0.09 15.89
CA ALA A 62 -0.22 0.16 17.24
C ALA A 62 -0.44 -1.15 18.02
N ASN A 63 -0.70 -2.26 17.30
CA ASN A 63 -1.00 -3.57 17.89
C ASN A 63 0.21 -4.51 17.87
N PHE A 64 1.02 -4.50 16.80
CA PHE A 64 2.09 -5.47 16.52
C PHE A 64 3.47 -4.81 16.30
N GLY A 65 3.61 -3.50 16.53
CA GLY A 65 4.82 -2.75 16.19
C GLY A 65 6.11 -3.30 16.82
N ASN A 66 6.04 -3.77 18.07
CA ASN A 66 7.19 -4.35 18.76
C ASN A 66 7.64 -5.70 18.16
N GLU A 67 6.72 -6.45 17.53
CA GLU A 67 7.03 -7.73 16.90
C GLU A 67 7.55 -7.53 15.46
N LEU A 68 7.01 -6.52 14.77
CA LEU A 68 7.38 -6.15 13.40
C LEU A 68 8.73 -5.42 13.31
N TYR A 69 9.02 -4.58 14.30
CA TYR A 69 10.27 -3.86 14.41
C TYR A 69 10.63 -3.73 15.90
N PRO A 70 11.41 -4.68 16.45
CA PRO A 70 11.76 -4.68 17.86
C PRO A 70 12.41 -3.37 18.35
N PRO A 71 12.05 -2.87 19.55
CA PRO A 71 12.54 -1.58 20.07
C PRO A 71 14.06 -1.44 20.10
N GLU A 72 14.79 -2.52 20.35
CA GLU A 72 16.26 -2.58 20.37
C GLU A 72 16.91 -2.30 19.01
N LEU A 73 16.13 -2.43 17.93
CA LEU A 73 16.58 -2.10 16.58
C LEU A 73 16.26 -0.66 16.18
N GLN A 74 15.54 0.11 17.01
CA GLN A 74 15.04 1.44 16.67
C GLN A 74 15.90 2.59 17.22
N ASP A 75 17.19 2.36 17.44
CA ASP A 75 18.13 3.41 17.81
C ASP A 75 18.41 4.35 16.62
N ASP A 76 18.12 5.64 16.78
CA ASP A 76 18.18 6.61 15.69
C ASP A 76 19.61 6.75 15.12
N LYS A 77 20.67 6.61 15.94
CA LYS A 77 22.07 6.68 15.47
C LYS A 77 22.44 5.46 14.64
N LYS A 78 22.03 4.26 15.08
CA LYS A 78 22.21 3.01 14.35
C LYS A 78 21.50 3.06 13.00
N VAL A 79 20.25 3.51 12.99
CA VAL A 79 19.42 3.68 11.78
C VAL A 79 20.11 4.60 10.76
N LEU A 80 20.62 5.76 11.20
CA LEU A 80 21.33 6.69 10.30
C LEU A 80 22.67 6.14 9.81
N THR A 81 23.41 5.43 10.67
CA THR A 81 24.66 4.74 10.27
C THR A 81 24.36 3.70 9.20
N ASN A 82 23.34 2.87 9.39
CA ASN A 82 22.96 1.84 8.45
C ASN A 82 22.41 2.42 7.14
N LEU A 83 21.65 3.51 7.21
CA LEU A 83 21.25 4.27 6.03
C LEU A 83 22.47 4.74 5.25
N GLN A 84 23.47 5.32 5.93
CA GLN A 84 24.69 5.79 5.31
C GLN A 84 25.40 4.66 4.54
N ILE A 85 25.59 3.51 5.18
CA ILE A 85 26.21 2.32 4.58
C ILE A 85 25.42 1.86 3.34
N LEU A 86 24.09 1.79 3.43
CA LEU A 86 23.23 1.38 2.33
C LEU A 86 23.30 2.36 1.15
N LEU A 87 23.26 3.67 1.41
CA LEU A 87 23.37 4.70 0.37
C LEU A 87 24.72 4.65 -0.33
N ASP A 88 25.81 4.47 0.41
CA ASP A 88 27.16 4.34 -0.18
C ASP A 88 27.26 3.08 -1.05
N TRP A 89 26.66 1.97 -0.62
CA TRP A 89 26.57 0.76 -1.43
C TRP A 89 25.77 0.95 -2.72
N LEU A 90 24.63 1.65 -2.67
CA LEU A 90 23.85 1.99 -3.86
C LEU A 90 24.66 2.86 -4.84
N LEU A 91 25.33 3.90 -4.33
CA LEU A 91 26.15 4.81 -5.13
C LEU A 91 27.33 4.09 -5.78
N ASN A 92 28.05 3.26 -5.03
CA ASN A 92 29.20 2.50 -5.54
C ASN A 92 28.79 1.54 -6.67
N ARG A 93 27.58 0.97 -6.60
CA ARG A 93 27.00 0.12 -7.65
C ARG A 93 26.23 0.91 -8.73
N LYS A 94 26.19 2.25 -8.64
CA LYS A 94 25.45 3.15 -9.55
C LYS A 94 23.94 2.84 -9.62
N LEU A 95 23.37 2.34 -8.52
CA LEU A 95 21.96 2.01 -8.40
C LEU A 95 21.16 3.21 -7.89
N ALA A 96 20.05 3.51 -8.55
CA ALA A 96 19.12 4.56 -8.15
C ALA A 96 17.66 4.06 -8.19
N PRO A 97 17.20 3.36 -7.14
CA PRO A 97 15.79 3.05 -6.99
C PRO A 97 14.95 4.31 -6.77
N ARG A 98 13.64 4.22 -7.06
CA ARG A 98 12.67 5.10 -6.42
C ARG A 98 12.66 4.79 -4.93
N LEU A 99 12.72 5.81 -4.09
CA LEU A 99 12.80 5.63 -2.64
C LEU A 99 11.43 5.85 -2.00
N GLU A 100 11.15 5.07 -0.96
CA GLU A 100 10.03 5.31 -0.05
C GLU A 100 10.58 5.34 1.38
N LEU A 101 10.19 6.35 2.16
CA LEU A 101 10.64 6.49 3.54
C LEU A 101 9.46 6.25 4.48
N PHE A 102 9.58 5.19 5.27
CA PHE A 102 8.61 4.71 6.24
C PHE A 102 9.38 4.41 7.56
N SER A 103 8.82 4.05 8.72
CA SER A 103 7.44 3.79 9.12
C SER A 103 7.09 4.65 10.35
N GLY A 104 5.92 4.40 10.95
CA GLY A 104 5.36 5.25 12.00
C GLY A 104 4.81 6.56 11.44
N GLU A 105 5.08 7.68 12.11
CA GLU A 105 4.87 9.02 11.53
C GLU A 105 6.24 9.65 11.21
N PRO A 106 6.68 9.68 9.94
CA PRO A 106 8.01 10.15 9.58
C PRO A 106 8.31 11.55 10.11
N PHE A 107 7.38 12.51 10.05
CA PHE A 107 7.66 13.89 10.46
C PHE A 107 7.48 14.16 11.95
N ALA A 108 7.01 13.20 12.74
CA ALA A 108 7.07 13.23 14.19
C ALA A 108 8.45 12.76 14.72
N GLN A 109 9.38 12.41 13.83
CA GLN A 109 10.68 11.85 14.16
C GLN A 109 11.81 12.70 13.59
N ASN A 110 12.75 13.12 14.44
CA ASN A 110 13.91 13.89 13.96
C ASN A 110 14.81 13.07 13.02
N VAL A 111 14.91 11.75 13.24
CA VAL A 111 15.71 10.84 12.40
C VAL A 111 15.25 10.85 10.93
N SER A 112 13.97 11.08 10.65
CA SER A 112 13.45 11.14 9.28
C SER A 112 13.94 12.39 8.54
N LEU A 113 13.95 13.55 9.20
CA LEU A 113 14.48 14.79 8.61
C LEU A 113 15.98 14.66 8.30
N GLN A 114 16.72 14.00 9.18
CA GLN A 114 18.14 13.70 8.99
C GLN A 114 18.36 12.70 7.84
N ALA A 115 17.53 11.65 7.76
CA ALA A 115 17.57 10.67 6.68
C ALA A 115 17.29 11.31 5.31
N LEU A 116 16.24 12.13 5.19
CA LEU A 116 15.93 12.85 3.95
C LEU A 116 17.09 13.77 3.54
N SER A 117 17.66 14.52 4.50
CA SER A 117 18.81 15.39 4.22
C SER A 117 20.01 14.58 3.72
N MET A 118 20.34 13.47 4.38
CA MET A 118 21.44 12.57 3.99
C MET A 118 21.23 11.98 2.59
N ILE A 119 20.01 11.56 2.25
CA ILE A 119 19.68 11.05 0.90
C ILE A 119 19.93 12.14 -0.15
N LEU A 120 19.44 13.36 0.10
CA LEU A 120 19.63 14.48 -0.83
C LEU A 120 21.11 14.84 -0.98
N ASP A 121 21.88 14.90 0.12
CA ASP A 121 23.31 15.20 0.12
C ASP A 121 24.11 14.14 -0.67
N LYS A 122 23.82 12.85 -0.44
CA LYS A 122 24.53 11.73 -1.06
C LYS A 122 24.30 11.64 -2.57
N PHE A 123 23.08 11.90 -3.03
CA PHE A 123 22.75 11.85 -4.45
C PHE A 123 22.90 13.19 -5.18
N GLU A 124 23.23 14.30 -4.50
CA GLU A 124 23.35 15.63 -5.12
C GLU A 124 24.31 15.63 -6.31
N SER A 125 25.49 15.02 -6.15
CA SER A 125 26.54 14.90 -7.17
C SER A 125 26.50 13.59 -7.96
N ALA A 126 25.56 12.69 -7.66
CA ALA A 126 25.46 11.41 -8.33
C ALA A 126 24.95 11.55 -9.78
N ASN A 127 25.54 10.78 -10.69
CA ASN A 127 25.11 10.74 -12.10
C ASN A 127 23.73 10.09 -12.26
N ASN A 128 23.43 9.08 -11.45
CA ASN A 128 22.14 8.40 -11.41
C ASN A 128 21.46 8.74 -10.09
N LYS A 129 20.21 9.22 -10.15
CA LYS A 129 19.47 9.75 -9.00
C LYS A 129 18.10 9.08 -8.89
N PRO A 130 17.58 8.84 -7.68
CA PRO A 130 16.20 8.43 -7.48
C PRO A 130 15.22 9.33 -8.23
N GLU A 131 14.27 8.74 -8.96
CA GLU A 131 13.23 9.49 -9.68
C GLU A 131 12.36 10.32 -8.73
N SER A 132 12.10 9.79 -7.53
CA SER A 132 11.36 10.45 -6.48
C SER A 132 11.61 9.77 -5.12
N ILE A 133 11.21 10.48 -4.06
CA ILE A 133 11.20 9.97 -2.68
C ILE A 133 9.77 10.11 -2.18
N VAL A 134 9.06 9.00 -1.90
CA VAL A 134 7.70 9.05 -1.37
C VAL A 134 7.73 8.97 0.16
N VAL A 135 6.98 9.85 0.82
CA VAL A 135 6.86 9.86 2.29
C VAL A 135 5.38 9.90 2.68
N PRO A 136 4.81 8.75 3.10
CA PRO A 136 3.50 8.74 3.73
C PRO A 136 3.56 9.41 5.10
N THR A 137 2.61 10.31 5.37
CA THR A 137 2.54 11.06 6.63
C THR A 137 1.09 11.32 7.01
N ASN A 138 0.84 11.40 8.30
CA ASN A 138 -0.44 11.70 8.92
C ASN A 138 -0.76 13.20 8.96
N TYR A 139 0.13 14.06 8.44
CA TYR A 139 -0.05 15.52 8.31
C TYR A 139 -0.17 16.30 9.61
N THR A 140 0.01 15.67 10.77
CA THR A 140 0.01 16.37 12.06
C THR A 140 1.12 17.43 12.17
N PHE A 141 2.14 17.38 11.32
CA PHE A 141 3.18 18.40 11.25
C PHE A 141 2.63 19.79 10.90
N ILE A 142 1.48 19.89 10.21
CA ILE A 142 0.82 21.16 9.87
C ILE A 142 0.45 21.97 11.14
N LEU A 143 0.25 21.29 12.26
CA LEU A 143 -0.03 21.92 13.56
C LEU A 143 1.19 22.67 14.13
N ASP A 144 2.39 22.47 13.57
CA ASP A 144 3.63 23.15 13.94
C ASP A 144 4.19 23.91 12.74
N LYS A 145 4.09 25.25 12.78
CA LYS A 145 4.55 26.14 11.70
C LYS A 145 6.05 25.98 11.42
N ASN A 146 6.88 25.85 12.47
CA ASN A 146 8.32 25.72 12.30
C ASN A 146 8.69 24.38 11.66
N LEU A 147 7.99 23.30 12.02
CA LEU A 147 8.18 22.00 11.40
C LEU A 147 7.69 22.00 9.94
N THR A 148 6.56 22.64 9.67
CA THR A 148 6.02 22.81 8.32
C THR A 148 7.03 23.53 7.42
N GLU A 149 7.58 24.67 7.85
CA GLU A 149 8.61 25.40 7.09
C GLU A 149 9.86 24.55 6.81
N LYS A 150 10.32 23.74 7.79
CA LYS A 150 11.45 22.83 7.58
C LYS A 150 11.16 21.77 6.52
N ILE A 151 9.94 21.21 6.52
CA ILE A 151 9.52 20.23 5.51
C ILE A 151 9.44 20.90 4.15
N GLU A 152 8.86 22.10 4.05
CA GLU A 152 8.82 22.86 2.79
C GLU A 152 10.22 23.12 2.21
N CYS A 153 11.20 23.48 3.05
CA CYS A 153 12.60 23.62 2.63
C CYS A 153 13.16 22.31 2.01
N LEU A 154 12.84 21.14 2.59
CA LEU A 154 13.24 19.85 2.02
C LEU A 154 12.53 19.58 0.69
N LEU A 155 11.23 19.87 0.59
CA LEU A 155 10.46 19.72 -0.64
C LEU A 155 11.03 20.60 -1.77
N GLU A 156 11.34 21.87 -1.49
CA GLU A 156 12.00 22.77 -2.45
C GLU A 156 13.35 22.24 -2.91
N ARG A 157 14.20 21.86 -1.95
CA ARG A 157 15.54 21.35 -2.23
C ARG A 157 15.46 20.10 -3.11
N SER A 158 14.59 19.16 -2.77
CA SER A 158 14.42 17.90 -3.48
C SER A 158 14.03 18.10 -4.96
N ARG A 159 13.14 19.07 -5.23
CA ARG A 159 12.74 19.45 -6.61
C ARG A 159 13.89 20.07 -7.38
N LYS A 160 14.68 20.96 -6.77
CA LYS A 160 15.87 21.57 -7.41
C LYS A 160 16.92 20.52 -7.79
N LEU A 161 17.03 19.45 -7.00
CA LEU A 161 17.95 18.34 -7.25
C LEU A 161 17.44 17.30 -8.25
N GLY A 162 16.20 17.43 -8.74
CA GLY A 162 15.58 16.47 -9.66
C GLY A 162 15.14 15.16 -8.99
N MET A 163 15.01 15.16 -7.66
CA MET A 163 14.61 14.00 -6.84
C MET A 163 13.43 14.39 -5.95
N PRO A 164 12.27 14.78 -6.51
CA PRO A 164 11.16 15.34 -5.75
C PRO A 164 10.73 14.41 -4.61
N ILE A 165 10.65 14.97 -3.41
CA ILE A 165 9.93 14.37 -2.30
C ILE A 165 8.44 14.57 -2.55
N ILE A 166 7.68 13.47 -2.51
CA ILE A 166 6.23 13.42 -2.72
C ILE A 166 5.59 12.95 -1.42
N LEU A 167 4.68 13.76 -0.86
CA LEU A 167 3.97 13.37 0.34
C LEU A 167 2.68 12.61 0.00
N SER A 168 2.40 11.57 0.77
CA SER A 168 1.12 10.85 0.75
C SER A 168 0.33 11.20 1.99
N ALA A 169 -0.75 11.97 1.80
CA ALA A 169 -1.53 12.54 2.89
C ALA A 169 -2.51 11.52 3.47
N SER A 170 -2.10 10.88 4.56
CA SER A 170 -2.95 9.94 5.28
C SER A 170 -3.84 10.72 6.24
N ILE A 171 -5.03 11.13 5.78
CA ILE A 171 -6.06 11.85 6.56
C ILE A 171 -7.39 11.20 6.20
N ASP A 172 -8.16 10.75 7.20
CA ASP A 172 -9.43 10.08 6.99
C ASP A 172 -10.57 11.07 6.76
N GLY A 173 -10.40 12.33 7.18
CA GLY A 173 -11.32 13.43 6.91
C GLY A 173 -12.20 13.77 8.10
N LYS A 174 -12.82 14.95 8.10
CA LYS A 174 -13.50 15.55 9.26
C LYS A 174 -14.43 14.61 10.02
N TYR A 175 -15.18 13.75 9.31
CA TYR A 175 -16.16 12.85 9.93
C TYR A 175 -15.62 11.45 10.25
N SER A 176 -14.36 11.16 9.93
CA SER A 176 -13.72 9.86 10.14
C SER A 176 -12.37 9.96 10.85
N GLU A 177 -11.85 11.16 11.10
CA GLU A 177 -10.56 11.39 11.73
C GLU A 177 -10.48 10.91 13.20
N ALA A 178 -11.64 10.69 13.83
CA ALA A 178 -11.74 10.03 15.14
C ALA A 178 -11.14 8.62 15.16
N ASN A 179 -11.01 7.97 13.99
CA ASN A 179 -10.27 6.71 13.84
C ASN A 179 -8.75 6.87 14.02
N ARG A 180 -8.23 8.10 14.09
CA ARG A 180 -6.81 8.44 14.15
C ARG A 180 -6.50 9.36 15.35
N PRO A 181 -6.80 8.94 16.60
CA PRO A 181 -6.63 9.79 17.76
C PRO A 181 -5.15 10.04 18.09
N PHE A 182 -4.86 11.18 18.70
CA PHE A 182 -3.53 11.48 19.23
C PHE A 182 -3.17 10.56 20.41
N ARG A 183 -1.92 10.10 20.46
CA ARG A 183 -1.41 9.28 21.58
C ARG A 183 -1.44 10.00 22.92
N SER A 184 -1.34 11.34 22.92
CA SER A 184 -1.32 12.15 24.13
C SER A 184 -2.62 12.09 24.92
N GLY A 185 -3.72 11.63 24.31
CA GLY A 185 -5.06 11.62 24.92
C GLY A 185 -5.67 13.01 25.14
N LYS A 186 -5.02 14.07 24.63
CA LYS A 186 -5.56 15.44 24.65
C LYS A 186 -6.71 15.58 23.65
N SER A 187 -7.49 16.65 23.80
CA SER A 187 -8.48 17.06 22.79
C SER A 187 -7.83 17.13 21.42
N ASP A 188 -8.53 16.66 20.40
CA ASP A 188 -8.06 16.71 19.02
C ASP A 188 -7.95 18.17 18.56
N PRO A 189 -6.74 18.68 18.25
CA PRO A 189 -6.53 20.07 17.84
C PRO A 189 -6.89 20.32 16.36
N ARG A 190 -7.30 19.30 15.61
CA ARG A 190 -7.59 19.42 14.17
C ARG A 190 -9.01 19.93 13.95
N ASP A 191 -9.12 21.24 13.83
CA ASP A 191 -10.36 21.96 13.50
C ASP A 191 -10.46 22.27 11.99
N ASP A 192 -11.46 23.06 11.60
CA ASP A 192 -11.67 23.45 10.20
C ASP A 192 -10.51 24.28 9.64
N SER A 193 -9.83 25.09 10.46
CA SER A 193 -8.65 25.84 10.03
C SER A 193 -7.48 24.91 9.72
N TYR A 194 -7.27 23.86 10.53
CA TYR A 194 -6.28 22.84 10.24
C TYR A 194 -6.54 22.16 8.88
N TYR A 195 -7.80 21.82 8.58
CA TYR A 195 -8.11 21.19 7.30
C TYR A 195 -7.92 22.16 6.12
N ASP A 196 -8.25 23.44 6.25
CA ASP A 196 -7.95 24.46 5.23
C ASP A 196 -6.44 24.51 4.93
N ASP A 197 -5.60 24.57 5.97
CA ASP A 197 -4.13 24.56 5.84
C ASP A 197 -3.61 23.28 5.15
N VAL A 198 -4.16 22.11 5.49
CA VAL A 198 -3.82 20.82 4.86
C VAL A 198 -4.10 20.85 3.35
N PHE A 199 -5.27 21.34 2.93
CA PHE A 199 -5.65 21.37 1.53
C PHE A 199 -4.86 22.43 0.76
N ALA A 200 -4.63 23.61 1.35
CA ALA A 200 -3.74 24.63 0.80
C ALA A 200 -2.31 24.10 0.60
N PHE A 201 -1.78 23.37 1.59
CA PHE A 201 -0.47 22.71 1.51
C PHE A 201 -0.44 21.69 0.36
N ASN A 202 -1.47 20.84 0.24
CA ASN A 202 -1.53 19.84 -0.83
C ASN A 202 -1.67 20.46 -2.21
N LYS A 203 -2.41 21.56 -2.36
CA LYS A 203 -2.47 22.33 -3.62
C LYS A 203 -1.09 22.86 -4.01
N LYS A 204 -0.35 23.47 -3.06
CA LYS A 204 1.00 24.01 -3.27
C LYS A 204 1.99 22.92 -3.67
N TRP A 205 1.96 21.78 -2.98
CA TRP A 205 2.94 20.70 -3.12
C TRP A 205 2.53 19.58 -4.08
N ARG A 206 1.30 19.61 -4.60
CA ARG A 206 0.73 18.60 -5.51
C ARG A 206 0.74 17.19 -4.91
N SER A 207 0.41 17.11 -3.62
CA SER A 207 0.26 15.83 -2.91
C SER A 207 -1.17 15.28 -3.09
N SER A 208 -1.33 13.97 -2.89
CA SER A 208 -2.62 13.28 -2.98
C SER A 208 -3.10 12.80 -1.60
N PHE A 209 -4.43 12.75 -1.44
CA PHE A 209 -5.08 12.28 -0.23
C PHE A 209 -5.28 10.77 -0.26
N HIS A 210 -4.95 10.11 0.85
CA HIS A 210 -5.03 8.67 1.04
C HIS A 210 -5.84 8.33 2.31
N PRO A 211 -7.15 8.65 2.34
CA PRO A 211 -8.01 8.28 3.46
C PRO A 211 -8.20 6.76 3.58
N MET A 212 -8.33 6.28 4.82
CA MET A 212 -8.63 4.89 5.12
C MET A 212 -10.13 4.65 5.25
N ILE A 213 -10.70 3.83 4.36
CA ILE A 213 -12.07 3.33 4.47
C ILE A 213 -12.09 2.20 5.49
N TYR A 214 -12.49 2.53 6.72
CA TYR A 214 -12.49 1.63 7.87
C TYR A 214 -13.91 1.31 8.35
N SER A 215 -14.05 0.21 9.09
CA SER A 215 -15.33 -0.20 9.68
C SER A 215 -15.85 0.80 10.73
N GLY A 216 -14.95 1.47 11.45
CA GLY A 216 -15.29 2.57 12.34
C GLY A 216 -15.69 3.81 11.55
N HIS A 217 -16.82 4.42 11.93
CA HIS A 217 -17.41 5.59 11.24
C HIS A 217 -17.80 5.34 9.76
N ILE A 218 -17.96 4.08 9.35
CA ILE A 218 -18.34 3.76 7.96
C ILE A 218 -19.66 4.45 7.53
N ASP A 219 -20.62 4.59 8.45
CA ASP A 219 -21.91 5.25 8.20
C ASP A 219 -21.76 6.74 7.83
N SER A 220 -20.65 7.37 8.20
CA SER A 220 -20.37 8.77 7.91
C SER A 220 -19.69 8.99 6.57
N TRP A 221 -19.27 7.94 5.85
CA TRP A 221 -18.42 8.07 4.66
C TRP A 221 -19.08 8.78 3.48
N GLN A 222 -20.40 8.75 3.34
CA GLN A 222 -21.08 9.53 2.31
C GLN A 222 -20.88 11.04 2.55
N ASN A 223 -21.17 11.51 3.76
CA ASN A 223 -20.95 12.90 4.15
C ASN A 223 -19.45 13.26 4.14
N ASN A 224 -18.61 12.33 4.58
CA ASN A 224 -17.16 12.53 4.58
C ASN A 224 -16.58 12.66 3.17
N PHE A 225 -17.06 11.85 2.23
CA PHE A 225 -16.67 11.96 0.83
C PHE A 225 -17.14 13.29 0.25
N LEU A 226 -18.40 13.71 0.49
CA LEU A 226 -18.88 15.02 0.04
C LEU A 226 -18.06 16.18 0.62
N TRP A 227 -17.69 16.10 1.89
CA TRP A 227 -16.78 17.07 2.52
C TRP A 227 -15.41 17.12 1.84
N PHE A 228 -14.81 15.96 1.50
CA PHE A 228 -13.60 15.96 0.67
C PHE A 228 -13.83 16.67 -0.67
N GLN A 229 -14.95 16.41 -1.35
CA GLN A 229 -15.26 17.04 -2.63
C GLN A 229 -15.45 18.56 -2.53
N GLU A 230 -16.06 19.04 -1.45
CA GLU A 230 -16.18 20.47 -1.15
C GLU A 230 -14.80 21.11 -0.94
N MET A 231 -13.97 20.53 -0.06
CA MET A 231 -12.61 21.03 0.19
C MET A 231 -11.74 20.99 -1.08
N LEU A 232 -11.80 19.91 -1.87
CA LEU A 232 -11.05 19.84 -3.14
C LEU A 232 -11.47 20.99 -4.08
N LYS A 233 -12.77 21.26 -4.19
CA LYS A 233 -13.30 22.35 -5.02
C LYS A 233 -12.86 23.72 -4.51
N GLU A 234 -12.94 23.97 -3.21
CA GLU A 234 -12.55 25.25 -2.58
C GLU A 234 -11.07 25.58 -2.81
N HIS A 235 -10.21 24.56 -2.82
CA HIS A 235 -8.77 24.72 -3.03
C HIS A 235 -8.30 24.48 -4.48
N ASP A 236 -9.23 24.39 -5.46
CA ASP A 236 -8.92 24.15 -6.88
C ASP A 236 -8.08 22.87 -7.10
N ILE A 237 -8.37 21.81 -6.34
CA ILE A 237 -7.75 20.50 -6.49
C ILE A 237 -8.68 19.61 -7.32
N PRO A 238 -8.16 18.81 -8.28
CA PRO A 238 -8.99 17.87 -9.02
C PRO A 238 -9.81 16.96 -8.10
N TRP A 239 -11.10 16.79 -8.42
CA TRP A 239 -12.08 16.03 -7.64
C TRP A 239 -11.72 14.55 -7.45
N ASP A 240 -10.89 14.02 -8.36
CA ASP A 240 -10.37 12.65 -8.35
C ASP A 240 -9.03 12.51 -7.60
N ASN A 241 -8.49 13.57 -6.98
CA ASN A 241 -7.23 13.54 -6.23
C ASN A 241 -7.36 12.90 -4.83
N VAL A 242 -8.10 11.80 -4.72
CA VAL A 242 -8.33 11.04 -3.50
C VAL A 242 -8.22 9.55 -3.80
N TYR A 243 -7.36 8.85 -3.06
CA TYR A 243 -7.12 7.42 -3.16
C TYR A 243 -7.71 6.72 -1.93
N LEU A 244 -8.88 6.11 -2.11
CA LEU A 244 -9.69 5.51 -1.04
C LEU A 244 -9.11 4.15 -0.62
N LEU A 245 -8.34 4.12 0.47
CA LEU A 245 -7.65 2.91 0.95
C LEU A 245 -8.58 2.05 1.80
N GLU A 246 -9.04 0.93 1.25
CA GLU A 246 -9.86 -0.03 1.96
C GLU A 246 -9.07 -0.77 3.06
N VAL A 247 -9.49 -0.65 4.32
CA VAL A 247 -8.87 -1.38 5.44
C VAL A 247 -9.32 -2.83 5.44
N ARG A 248 -8.41 -3.77 5.20
CA ARG A 248 -8.68 -5.21 5.12
C ARG A 248 -8.31 -5.96 6.40
N ASN A 249 -8.86 -5.51 7.53
CA ASN A 249 -8.67 -6.10 8.85
C ASN A 249 -9.92 -6.89 9.30
N LYS A 250 -9.88 -7.54 10.47
CA LYS A 250 -10.95 -8.46 10.91
C LYS A 250 -12.22 -7.79 11.43
N GLU A 251 -12.20 -6.49 11.75
CA GLU A 251 -13.22 -5.77 12.52
C GLU A 251 -14.52 -5.48 11.75
N TRP A 252 -14.64 -5.92 10.50
CA TRP A 252 -15.85 -5.77 9.70
C TRP A 252 -16.99 -6.65 10.24
N SER A 253 -17.97 -5.99 10.85
CA SER A 253 -19.23 -6.60 11.30
C SER A 253 -20.25 -6.64 10.15
N ARG A 254 -21.34 -7.39 10.33
CA ARG A 254 -22.44 -7.40 9.34
C ARG A 254 -23.01 -5.99 9.13
N GLY A 255 -23.16 -5.21 10.20
CA GLY A 255 -23.69 -3.84 10.13
C GLY A 255 -22.77 -2.94 9.31
N SER A 256 -21.48 -2.89 9.68
CA SER A 256 -20.52 -2.03 8.97
C SER A 256 -20.31 -2.43 7.50
N ILE A 257 -20.44 -3.72 7.16
CA ILE A 257 -20.41 -4.18 5.76
C ILE A 257 -21.62 -3.66 4.97
N LEU A 258 -22.82 -3.62 5.56
CA LEU A 258 -24.01 -3.06 4.89
C LEU A 258 -23.86 -1.55 4.66
N SER A 259 -23.31 -0.83 5.64
CA SER A 259 -23.02 0.60 5.50
C SER A 259 -21.98 0.87 4.42
N PHE A 260 -20.94 0.03 4.35
CA PHE A 260 -19.94 0.09 3.29
C PHE A 260 -20.56 -0.15 1.91
N GLU A 261 -21.45 -1.13 1.79
CA GLU A 261 -22.19 -1.39 0.55
C GLU A 261 -22.95 -0.15 0.07
N GLU A 262 -23.66 0.53 0.98
CA GLU A 262 -24.36 1.77 0.66
C GLU A 262 -23.41 2.90 0.27
N PHE A 263 -22.24 3.01 0.91
CA PHE A 263 -21.20 3.93 0.48
C PHE A 263 -20.69 3.63 -0.94
N ILE A 264 -20.46 2.37 -1.29
CA ILE A 264 -20.02 2.00 -2.65
C ILE A 264 -21.09 2.37 -3.70
N LYS A 265 -22.37 2.07 -3.44
CA LYS A 265 -23.47 2.48 -4.33
C LYS A 265 -23.55 4.00 -4.46
N PHE A 266 -23.45 4.72 -3.35
CA PHE A 266 -23.39 6.17 -3.33
C PHE A 266 -22.24 6.70 -4.19
N LEU A 267 -21.03 6.19 -4.00
CA LEU A 267 -19.84 6.64 -4.72
C LEU A 267 -19.99 6.45 -6.24
N ILE A 268 -20.54 5.32 -6.67
CA ILE A 268 -20.82 5.03 -8.08
C ILE A 268 -21.86 6.00 -8.64
N ARG A 269 -23.01 6.15 -7.97
CA ARG A 269 -24.10 7.05 -8.40
C ARG A 269 -23.63 8.51 -8.45
N TRP A 270 -22.92 8.95 -7.41
CA TRP A 270 -22.35 10.30 -7.35
C TRP A 270 -21.38 10.52 -8.51
N THR A 271 -20.44 9.60 -8.74
CA THR A 271 -19.45 9.71 -9.84
C THR A 271 -20.15 9.76 -11.21
N PHE A 272 -21.16 8.92 -11.42
CA PHE A 272 -21.92 8.92 -12.66
C PHE A 272 -22.70 10.23 -12.87
N LEU A 273 -23.43 10.71 -11.86
CA LEU A 273 -24.34 11.84 -11.98
C LEU A 273 -23.63 13.19 -11.94
N VAL A 274 -22.58 13.33 -11.12
CA VAL A 274 -21.96 14.62 -10.81
C VAL A 274 -20.80 14.93 -11.77
N PRO A 275 -19.61 14.31 -11.67
CA PRO A 275 -18.52 14.64 -12.58
C PRO A 275 -18.73 14.09 -14.00
N CYS A 276 -19.41 12.95 -14.17
CA CYS A 276 -19.71 12.39 -15.50
C CYS A 276 -21.05 12.84 -16.08
N ARG A 277 -21.85 13.65 -15.35
CA ARG A 277 -23.08 14.29 -15.86
C ARG A 277 -24.10 13.31 -16.47
N GLY A 278 -24.17 12.09 -15.94
CA GLY A 278 -25.04 11.03 -16.45
C GLY A 278 -24.56 10.39 -17.77
N ASN A 279 -23.36 10.71 -18.24
CA ASN A 279 -22.82 10.15 -19.47
C ASN A 279 -22.14 8.79 -19.20
N ALA A 280 -22.77 7.73 -19.69
CA ALA A 280 -22.27 6.36 -19.57
C ALA A 280 -20.86 6.16 -20.11
N GLN A 281 -20.55 6.74 -21.27
CA GLN A 281 -19.24 6.59 -21.90
C GLN A 281 -18.14 7.33 -21.12
N GLU A 282 -18.41 8.54 -20.61
CA GLU A 282 -17.49 9.27 -19.73
C GLU A 282 -17.26 8.50 -18.42
N PHE A 283 -18.32 7.96 -17.82
CA PHE A 283 -18.22 7.19 -16.57
C PHE A 283 -17.39 5.91 -16.74
N VAL A 284 -17.67 5.11 -17.77
CA VAL A 284 -16.88 3.90 -18.03
C VAL A 284 -15.43 4.26 -18.42
N ASN A 285 -15.21 5.36 -19.15
CA ASN A 285 -13.85 5.83 -19.39
C ASN A 285 -13.12 6.21 -18.09
N PHE A 286 -13.81 6.87 -17.16
CA PHE A 286 -13.26 7.20 -15.85
C PHE A 286 -12.85 5.94 -15.09
N LEU A 287 -13.76 4.97 -14.92
CA LEU A 287 -13.51 3.71 -14.20
C LEU A 287 -12.24 2.99 -14.68
N PHE A 288 -11.95 2.97 -15.99
CA PHE A 288 -10.83 2.23 -16.55
C PHE A 288 -9.53 3.03 -16.72
N LYS A 289 -9.58 4.37 -16.69
CA LYS A 289 -8.38 5.22 -16.93
C LYS A 289 -7.88 5.99 -15.72
N ARG A 290 -8.78 6.43 -14.84
CA ARG A 290 -8.45 7.28 -13.68
C ARG A 290 -9.15 6.88 -12.38
N GLY A 291 -10.18 6.04 -12.48
CA GLY A 291 -11.21 5.85 -11.47
C GLY A 291 -10.70 5.69 -10.04
N PHE A 292 -11.52 6.08 -9.07
CA PHE A 292 -11.23 5.79 -7.66
C PHE A 292 -10.80 4.34 -7.51
N ASN A 293 -9.64 4.12 -6.90
CA ASN A 293 -8.96 2.82 -6.82
C ASN A 293 -9.88 1.70 -6.31
N ILE A 294 -10.78 2.00 -5.37
CA ILE A 294 -11.74 1.05 -4.81
C ILE A 294 -12.80 0.57 -5.82
N LEU A 295 -13.12 1.39 -6.82
CA LEU A 295 -14.04 1.05 -7.92
C LEU A 295 -13.30 0.51 -9.15
N GLN A 296 -12.10 1.00 -9.41
CA GLN A 296 -11.28 0.58 -10.54
C GLN A 296 -10.69 -0.81 -10.35
N SER A 297 -10.17 -1.12 -9.16
CA SER A 297 -9.44 -2.38 -8.90
C SER A 297 -10.23 -3.65 -9.27
N PRO A 298 -11.55 -3.74 -9.01
CA PRO A 298 -12.33 -4.90 -9.46
C PRO A 298 -12.45 -5.07 -10.97
N LEU A 299 -12.26 -4.00 -11.75
CA LEU A 299 -12.45 -3.99 -13.20
C LEU A 299 -11.14 -4.12 -13.98
N THR A 300 -10.01 -3.76 -13.38
CA THR A 300 -8.68 -3.81 -14.01
C THR A 300 -7.88 -5.05 -13.58
N THR A 301 -6.83 -5.38 -14.36
CA THR A 301 -5.98 -6.54 -14.12
C THR A 301 -4.68 -6.11 -13.45
N ILE A 302 -4.33 -6.79 -12.35
CA ILE A 302 -3.03 -6.64 -11.71
C ILE A 302 -2.05 -7.62 -12.39
N GLY A 303 -1.09 -7.10 -13.14
CA GLY A 303 -0.16 -7.91 -13.93
C GLY A 303 0.88 -8.72 -13.14
N ARG A 304 0.93 -8.59 -11.82
CA ARG A 304 1.96 -9.19 -10.94
C ARG A 304 1.43 -10.15 -9.87
N GLY A 305 0.11 -10.37 -9.80
CA GLY A 305 -0.51 -11.33 -8.88
C GLY A 305 -1.25 -10.70 -7.69
N ILE A 306 -0.58 -9.83 -6.92
CA ILE A 306 -1.15 -9.11 -5.76
C ILE A 306 -1.09 -7.60 -6.01
N GLY A 307 -2.15 -6.87 -5.61
CA GLY A 307 -2.29 -5.44 -5.90
C GLY A 307 -1.40 -4.50 -5.07
N CYS A 308 -0.99 -4.91 -3.87
CA CYS A 308 -0.11 -4.10 -3.02
C CYS A 308 1.37 -4.19 -3.45
N SER A 309 2.26 -3.41 -2.84
CA SER A 309 3.68 -3.29 -3.21
C SER A 309 4.55 -4.50 -2.85
N ILE A 310 4.04 -5.52 -2.14
CA ILE A 310 4.83 -6.65 -1.61
C ILE A 310 5.63 -7.42 -2.69
N GLN A 311 5.15 -7.43 -3.94
CA GLN A 311 5.82 -8.08 -5.08
C GLN A 311 6.59 -7.11 -6.00
N SER A 312 6.65 -5.81 -5.66
CA SER A 312 7.28 -4.78 -6.50
C SER A 312 8.32 -3.91 -5.80
N THR A 313 8.48 -4.08 -4.49
CA THR A 313 9.30 -3.23 -3.66
C THR A 313 10.22 -4.11 -2.82
N ILE A 314 11.50 -3.77 -2.77
CA ILE A 314 12.38 -4.28 -1.71
C ILE A 314 12.15 -3.42 -0.48
N HIS A 315 12.01 -4.07 0.68
CA HIS A 315 11.80 -3.37 1.94
C HIS A 315 12.98 -3.65 2.86
N VAL A 316 13.62 -2.59 3.35
CA VAL A 316 14.80 -2.70 4.22
C VAL A 316 14.51 -2.07 5.57
N ARG A 317 14.65 -2.88 6.62
CA ARG A 317 14.61 -2.40 8.00
C ARG A 317 15.98 -1.85 8.37
N LEU A 318 16.09 -0.54 8.58
CA LEU A 318 17.39 0.11 8.76
C LEU A 318 18.04 -0.21 10.11
N GLY A 319 17.28 -0.67 11.10
CA GLY A 319 17.79 -1.03 12.41
C GLY A 319 18.74 -2.23 12.42
N ASP A 320 18.67 -3.09 11.41
CA ASP A 320 19.46 -4.32 11.28
C ASP A 320 19.85 -4.67 9.83
N LEU A 321 19.46 -3.84 8.85
CA LEU A 321 19.66 -4.07 7.41
C LEU A 321 19.00 -5.36 6.91
N ALA A 322 17.90 -5.78 7.55
CA ALA A 322 17.10 -6.90 7.09
C ALA A 322 16.28 -6.53 5.84
N ILE A 323 16.25 -7.45 4.88
CA ILE A 323 15.33 -7.46 3.74
C ILE A 323 14.07 -8.22 4.18
N VAL A 324 12.92 -7.55 4.18
CA VAL A 324 11.65 -8.11 4.64
C VAL A 324 10.58 -8.06 3.55
N PRO A 325 9.52 -8.89 3.61
CA PRO A 325 8.55 -8.93 2.53
C PRO A 325 7.73 -7.64 2.40
N CYS A 326 7.26 -7.04 3.51
CA CYS A 326 6.71 -5.67 3.57
C CYS A 326 6.64 -5.15 5.02
N HIS A 327 6.18 -3.91 5.20
CA HIS A 327 6.08 -3.24 6.51
C HIS A 327 5.11 -3.90 7.51
N ARG A 328 4.18 -4.76 7.06
CA ARG A 328 3.25 -5.51 7.92
C ARG A 328 3.57 -7.00 8.00
N THR A 329 4.66 -7.43 7.36
CA THR A 329 5.14 -8.83 7.39
C THR A 329 6.62 -8.88 7.77
N SER A 330 7.12 -7.86 8.46
CA SER A 330 8.52 -7.75 8.88
C SER A 330 8.86 -8.53 10.16
N TYR A 331 8.00 -9.46 10.58
CA TYR A 331 8.27 -10.37 11.68
C TYR A 331 9.58 -11.14 11.43
N GLU A 332 10.31 -11.44 12.50
CA GLU A 332 11.60 -12.15 12.43
C GLU A 332 11.54 -13.45 11.58
N PRO A 333 10.51 -14.32 11.72
CA PRO A 333 10.43 -15.55 10.92
C PRO A 333 10.23 -15.34 9.42
N PHE A 334 9.92 -14.12 8.97
CA PHE A 334 9.64 -13.80 7.58
C PHE A 334 10.76 -13.01 6.90
N VAL A 335 11.84 -12.70 7.62
CA VAL A 335 12.99 -11.99 7.05
C VAL A 335 13.51 -12.80 5.85
N SER A 336 13.60 -12.16 4.69
CA SER A 336 14.02 -12.81 3.45
C SER A 336 15.55 -12.92 3.37
N GLY A 337 16.27 -11.98 3.97
CA GLY A 337 17.72 -11.99 4.08
C GLY A 337 18.25 -10.74 4.79
N HIS A 338 19.56 -10.60 4.87
CA HIS A 338 20.24 -9.43 5.45
C HIS A 338 21.37 -8.96 4.53
N PHE A 339 21.57 -7.64 4.46
CA PHE A 339 22.86 -7.13 3.98
C PHE A 339 23.95 -7.44 5.01
N ILE A 340 25.07 -7.97 4.55
CA ILE A 340 26.25 -8.25 5.37
C ILE A 340 27.17 -7.03 5.32
N VAL A 341 27.62 -6.58 6.50
CA VAL A 341 28.49 -5.42 6.65
C VAL A 341 29.81 -5.84 7.27
N ASP A 342 30.90 -5.63 6.53
CA ASP A 342 32.27 -5.79 7.01
C ASP A 342 33.03 -4.45 6.83
N ASP A 343 33.79 -4.07 7.85
CA ASP A 343 34.59 -2.83 7.88
C ASP A 343 33.81 -1.57 7.45
N GLY A 344 32.53 -1.50 7.82
CA GLY A 344 31.65 -0.35 7.55
C GLY A 344 31.10 -0.31 6.12
N SER A 345 31.19 -1.41 5.35
CA SER A 345 30.69 -1.49 3.98
C SER A 345 29.87 -2.75 3.74
N ILE A 346 28.86 -2.70 2.87
CA ILE A 346 28.11 -3.90 2.48
C ILE A 346 28.97 -4.75 1.55
N THR A 347 29.26 -5.99 1.97
CA THR A 347 30.09 -6.97 1.23
C THR A 347 29.26 -8.04 0.54
N GLY A 348 28.01 -8.24 0.97
CA GLY A 348 27.13 -9.24 0.37
C GLY A 348 25.72 -9.21 0.94
N ILE A 349 24.91 -10.20 0.54
CA ILE A 349 23.55 -10.42 1.04
C ILE A 349 23.45 -11.90 1.41
N ARG A 350 23.06 -12.17 2.66
CA ARG A 350 22.76 -13.53 3.15
C ARG A 350 21.27 -13.76 3.10
N ALA A 351 20.83 -14.89 2.57
CA ALA A 351 19.45 -15.31 2.56
C ALA A 351 19.05 -15.96 3.90
N ASP A 352 17.81 -15.71 4.32
CA ASP A 352 17.20 -16.33 5.50
C ASP A 352 16.03 -17.22 5.12
N ASN A 353 15.05 -16.68 4.39
CA ASN A 353 13.84 -17.40 3.98
C ASN A 353 13.54 -17.21 2.47
N PRO A 354 14.42 -17.69 1.57
CA PRO A 354 14.22 -17.54 0.13
C PRO A 354 12.98 -18.31 -0.38
N GLU A 355 12.58 -19.40 0.27
CA GLU A 355 11.37 -20.16 -0.07
C GLU A 355 10.09 -19.34 0.16
N LEU A 356 10.03 -18.60 1.28
CA LEU A 356 8.92 -17.69 1.55
C LEU A 356 8.89 -16.56 0.53
N LEU A 357 10.06 -16.00 0.17
CA LEU A 357 10.15 -15.00 -0.88
C LEU A 357 9.65 -15.55 -2.21
N ILE A 358 10.02 -16.78 -2.60
CA ILE A 358 9.50 -17.45 -3.80
C ILE A 358 7.98 -17.59 -3.73
N ALA A 359 7.44 -18.05 -2.60
CA ALA A 359 6.00 -18.21 -2.42
C ALA A 359 5.27 -16.85 -2.60
N ILE A 360 5.76 -15.79 -1.96
CA ILE A 360 5.19 -14.44 -2.07
C ILE A 360 5.32 -13.92 -3.51
N MET A 361 6.47 -14.06 -4.15
CA MET A 361 6.71 -13.54 -5.51
C MET A 361 5.97 -14.31 -6.60
N SER A 362 5.61 -15.58 -6.36
CA SER A 362 4.89 -16.44 -7.33
C SER A 362 3.37 -16.44 -7.13
N MET A 363 2.88 -15.98 -5.97
CA MET A 363 1.47 -16.04 -5.62
C MET A 363 0.59 -15.07 -6.43
N GLN A 364 -0.64 -15.51 -6.71
CA GLN A 364 -1.75 -14.64 -7.09
C GLN A 364 -2.79 -14.61 -5.95
N SER A 365 -3.40 -13.45 -5.69
CA SER A 365 -4.40 -13.31 -4.62
C SER A 365 -5.55 -14.33 -4.73
N ARG A 366 -5.94 -14.67 -5.97
CA ARG A 366 -6.99 -15.64 -6.32
C ARG A 366 -6.60 -17.11 -6.13
N SER A 367 -5.35 -17.41 -5.79
CA SER A 367 -4.86 -18.77 -5.55
C SER A 367 -4.86 -19.15 -4.06
N GLN A 368 -5.41 -18.31 -3.18
CA GLN A 368 -5.54 -18.59 -1.75
C GLN A 368 -6.61 -19.66 -1.48
N PRO A 369 -6.55 -20.37 -0.33
CA PRO A 369 -7.63 -21.22 0.13
C PRO A 369 -8.97 -20.48 0.07
N MET A 370 -10.05 -21.20 -0.23
CA MET A 370 -11.41 -20.66 -0.45
C MET A 370 -11.62 -19.85 -1.73
N CYS A 371 -10.57 -19.33 -2.38
CA CYS A 371 -10.72 -18.52 -3.60
C CYS A 371 -11.11 -19.36 -4.81
N GLU A 372 -10.73 -20.64 -4.88
CA GLU A 372 -10.97 -21.46 -6.07
C GLU A 372 -12.46 -21.64 -6.37
N SER A 373 -13.27 -21.77 -5.32
CA SER A 373 -14.73 -21.86 -5.38
C SER A 373 -15.44 -20.50 -5.25
N CYS A 374 -14.70 -19.39 -5.19
CA CYS A 374 -15.27 -18.06 -4.97
C CYS A 374 -15.76 -17.43 -6.28
N LEU A 375 -17.04 -17.09 -6.33
CA LEU A 375 -17.70 -16.50 -7.51
C LEU A 375 -17.12 -15.14 -7.92
N ILE A 376 -16.55 -14.40 -6.97
CA ILE A 376 -15.97 -13.09 -7.24
C ILE A 376 -14.45 -13.15 -7.42
N LYS A 377 -13.82 -14.33 -7.54
CA LYS A 377 -12.34 -14.47 -7.47
C LYS A 377 -11.58 -13.58 -8.46
N HIS A 378 -12.14 -13.32 -9.64
CA HIS A 378 -11.53 -12.45 -10.67
C HIS A 378 -11.82 -10.96 -10.47
N LEU A 379 -12.83 -10.62 -9.67
CA LEU A 379 -13.28 -9.26 -9.37
C LEU A 379 -12.77 -8.77 -7.99
N CYS A 380 -12.46 -9.68 -7.08
CA CYS A 380 -12.01 -9.41 -5.72
C CYS A 380 -10.66 -8.67 -5.70
N SER A 381 -10.50 -7.70 -4.80
CA SER A 381 -9.22 -7.02 -4.60
C SER A 381 -8.23 -7.80 -3.70
N GLY A 382 -8.63 -8.97 -3.18
CA GLY A 382 -7.84 -9.85 -2.32
C GLY A 382 -7.66 -9.33 -0.89
N GLY A 383 -7.09 -10.15 0.00
CA GLY A 383 -6.73 -9.72 1.37
C GLY A 383 -5.35 -9.05 1.48
N CYS A 384 -4.97 -8.69 2.70
CA CYS A 384 -3.61 -8.25 3.05
C CYS A 384 -2.88 -9.40 3.76
N LEU A 385 -1.75 -9.88 3.23
CA LEU A 385 -1.04 -11.04 3.81
C LEU A 385 -0.65 -10.80 5.29
N GLY A 386 -0.19 -9.59 5.62
CA GLY A 386 0.13 -9.24 7.00
C GLY A 386 -1.08 -9.31 7.93
N SER A 387 -2.23 -8.76 7.50
CA SER A 387 -3.47 -8.91 8.28
C SER A 387 -3.94 -10.36 8.37
N GLN A 388 -3.75 -11.16 7.32
CA GLN A 388 -4.11 -12.57 7.31
C GLN A 388 -3.32 -13.34 8.35
N PHE A 389 -2.01 -13.12 8.41
CA PHE A 389 -1.15 -13.72 9.43
C PHE A 389 -1.55 -13.30 10.84
N GLU A 390 -1.74 -12.01 11.09
CA GLU A 390 -2.14 -11.47 12.41
C GLU A 390 -3.48 -12.04 12.92
N VAL A 391 -4.34 -12.53 12.02
CA VAL A 391 -5.69 -13.02 12.36
C VAL A 391 -5.78 -14.53 12.36
N THR A 392 -5.08 -15.20 11.43
CA THR A 392 -5.24 -16.64 11.17
C THR A 392 -3.99 -17.46 11.52
N GLY A 393 -2.85 -16.80 11.75
CA GLY A 393 -1.55 -17.45 11.90
C GLY A 393 -0.90 -17.87 10.57
N ASP A 394 -1.54 -17.58 9.43
CA ASP A 394 -1.06 -17.93 8.10
C ASP A 394 -1.15 -16.71 7.15
N LEU A 395 -0.06 -16.42 6.44
CA LEU A 395 0.00 -15.35 5.44
C LEU A 395 -1.01 -15.57 4.32
N PHE A 396 -1.33 -16.83 4.00
CA PHE A 396 -2.06 -17.19 2.79
C PHE A 396 -3.52 -17.57 3.02
N SER A 397 -4.00 -17.50 4.27
CA SER A 397 -5.38 -17.81 4.62
C SER A 397 -6.26 -16.55 4.70
N PRO A 398 -7.29 -16.40 3.85
CA PRO A 398 -8.15 -15.21 3.85
C PRO A 398 -8.92 -15.01 5.14
N ILE A 399 -9.16 -13.75 5.52
CA ILE A 399 -9.99 -13.39 6.67
C ILE A 399 -11.48 -13.45 6.26
N PRO A 400 -12.35 -14.24 6.94
CA PRO A 400 -13.75 -14.39 6.54
C PRO A 400 -14.56 -13.08 6.52
N SER A 401 -14.29 -12.14 7.44
CA SER A 401 -14.97 -10.83 7.43
C SER A 401 -14.55 -9.95 6.26
N VAL A 402 -13.28 -9.99 5.85
CA VAL A 402 -12.79 -9.30 4.64
C VAL A 402 -13.36 -9.94 3.37
N CYS A 403 -13.48 -11.28 3.32
CA CYS A 403 -14.15 -11.94 2.20
C CYS A 403 -15.60 -11.44 2.07
N ARG A 404 -16.34 -11.35 3.18
CA ARG A 404 -17.72 -10.80 3.15
C ARG A 404 -17.77 -9.34 2.71
N LEU A 405 -16.79 -8.53 3.10
CA LEU A 405 -16.66 -7.13 2.64
C LEU A 405 -16.51 -7.07 1.11
N GLU A 406 -15.60 -7.87 0.55
CA GLU A 406 -15.36 -7.91 -0.91
C GLU A 406 -16.60 -8.41 -1.67
N HIS A 407 -17.29 -9.44 -1.16
CA HIS A 407 -18.57 -9.88 -1.73
C HIS A 407 -19.64 -8.77 -1.71
N ALA A 408 -19.72 -8.00 -0.62
CA ALA A 408 -20.64 -6.87 -0.54
C ALA A 408 -20.25 -5.74 -1.52
N LYS A 409 -18.96 -5.44 -1.65
CA LYS A 409 -18.44 -4.47 -2.64
C LYS A 409 -18.88 -4.82 -4.05
N ILE A 410 -18.58 -6.04 -4.49
CA ILE A 410 -18.90 -6.49 -5.86
C ILE A 410 -20.41 -6.51 -6.08
N ARG A 411 -21.21 -6.95 -5.09
CA ARG A 411 -22.66 -6.89 -5.19
C ARG A 411 -23.17 -5.45 -5.31
N ALA A 412 -22.69 -4.52 -4.50
CA ALA A 412 -23.03 -3.09 -4.60
C ALA A 412 -22.71 -2.53 -5.99
N MET A 413 -21.51 -2.85 -6.50
CA MET A 413 -21.07 -2.40 -7.83
C MET A 413 -22.02 -2.89 -8.92
N ILE A 414 -22.31 -4.19 -8.95
CA ILE A 414 -23.20 -4.78 -9.96
C ILE A 414 -24.60 -4.17 -9.87
N THR A 415 -25.17 -4.05 -8.66
CA THR A 415 -26.49 -3.43 -8.45
C THR A 415 -26.51 -2.01 -9.00
N ALA A 416 -25.54 -1.16 -8.62
CA ALA A 416 -25.49 0.22 -9.08
C ALA A 416 -25.25 0.33 -10.60
N TYR A 417 -24.41 -0.53 -11.19
CA TYR A 417 -24.18 -0.52 -12.63
C TYR A 417 -25.40 -0.93 -13.44
N LYS A 418 -26.19 -1.90 -12.94
CA LYS A 418 -27.47 -2.28 -13.54
C LYS A 418 -28.50 -1.16 -13.45
N GLU A 419 -28.65 -0.55 -12.28
CA GLU A 419 -29.56 0.60 -12.07
C GLU A 419 -29.24 1.77 -13.01
N LEU A 420 -27.95 2.04 -13.26
CA LEU A 420 -27.49 3.12 -14.12
C LEU A 420 -27.43 2.74 -15.62
N GLY A 421 -27.76 1.50 -15.99
CA GLY A 421 -27.72 1.04 -17.38
C GLY A 421 -26.32 0.98 -18.00
N VAL A 422 -25.26 0.84 -17.18
CA VAL A 422 -23.86 0.81 -17.64
C VAL A 422 -23.20 -0.56 -17.48
N PHE A 423 -23.91 -1.55 -16.94
CA PHE A 423 -23.39 -2.89 -16.68
C PHE A 423 -22.81 -3.56 -17.93
N ASP A 424 -23.57 -3.59 -19.04
CA ASP A 424 -23.12 -4.21 -20.30
C ASP A 424 -21.85 -3.53 -20.84
N LEU A 425 -21.77 -2.20 -20.81
CA LEU A 425 -20.60 -1.44 -21.25
C LEU A 425 -19.34 -1.78 -20.44
N ILE A 426 -19.49 -2.04 -19.15
CA ILE A 426 -18.39 -2.45 -18.27
C ILE A 426 -18.01 -3.90 -18.57
N ARG A 427 -19.00 -4.80 -18.65
CA ARG A 427 -18.83 -6.22 -18.96
C ARG A 427 -18.06 -6.43 -20.27
N ASP A 428 -18.32 -5.59 -21.27
CA ASP A 428 -17.69 -5.72 -22.58
C ASP A 428 -16.21 -5.28 -22.56
N ARG A 429 -15.80 -4.43 -21.61
CA ARG A 429 -14.42 -3.91 -21.49
C ARG A 429 -13.49 -4.69 -20.59
N VAL A 430 -14.03 -5.46 -19.65
CA VAL A 430 -13.19 -6.29 -18.78
C VAL A 430 -12.61 -7.49 -19.56
N ASN A 431 -11.56 -8.10 -19.00
CA ASN A 431 -11.00 -9.33 -19.57
C ASN A 431 -12.01 -10.51 -19.49
N PRO A 432 -11.77 -11.61 -20.22
CA PRO A 432 -12.68 -12.75 -20.25
C PRO A 432 -13.03 -13.31 -18.86
N GLU A 433 -12.06 -13.47 -17.97
CA GLU A 433 -12.30 -14.09 -16.66
C GLU A 433 -13.18 -13.22 -15.75
N LYS A 434 -13.02 -11.89 -15.82
CA LYS A 434 -13.91 -10.95 -15.12
C LYS A 434 -15.28 -10.91 -15.77
N ARG A 435 -15.36 -11.00 -17.11
CA ARG A 435 -16.63 -11.05 -17.84
C ARG A 435 -17.46 -12.26 -17.42
N ASP A 436 -16.83 -13.43 -17.35
CA ASP A 436 -17.49 -14.67 -16.92
C ASP A 436 -17.98 -14.56 -15.47
N ALA A 437 -17.16 -14.01 -14.57
CA ALA A 437 -17.57 -13.74 -13.19
C ALA A 437 -18.78 -12.79 -13.11
N LEU A 438 -18.80 -11.72 -13.92
CA LEU A 438 -19.94 -10.79 -13.98
C LEU A 438 -21.21 -11.47 -14.50
N ASN A 439 -21.11 -12.31 -15.54
CA ASN A 439 -22.23 -13.08 -16.09
C ASN A 439 -22.84 -14.02 -15.05
N MET A 440 -22.00 -14.80 -14.35
CA MET A 440 -22.46 -15.70 -13.30
C MET A 440 -23.21 -14.96 -12.18
N LEU A 441 -22.69 -13.80 -11.76
CA LEU A 441 -23.32 -12.98 -10.72
C LEU A 441 -24.62 -12.32 -11.21
N GLU A 442 -24.70 -11.96 -12.49
CA GLU A 442 -25.92 -11.47 -13.10
C GLU A 442 -27.04 -12.53 -13.11
N GLU A 443 -26.74 -13.75 -13.52
CA GLU A 443 -27.71 -14.87 -13.54
C GLU A 443 -28.27 -15.16 -12.13
N MET A 444 -27.40 -15.16 -11.11
CA MET A 444 -27.79 -15.38 -9.72
C MET A 444 -28.67 -14.26 -9.16
N THR A 445 -28.50 -13.02 -9.63
CA THR A 445 -29.29 -11.86 -9.17
C THR A 445 -30.63 -11.74 -9.89
N ASN A 446 -30.75 -12.24 -11.12
CA ASN A 446 -31.97 -12.17 -11.93
C ASN A 446 -32.98 -13.32 -11.66
N GLY A 447 -32.67 -14.29 -10.79
CA GLY A 447 -33.66 -15.26 -10.31
C GLY A 447 -33.99 -16.42 -11.26
N THR A 448 -33.05 -16.82 -12.12
CA THR A 448 -33.15 -18.10 -12.89
C THR A 448 -31.92 -18.96 -12.62
N GLY A 449 -31.88 -19.59 -11.45
CA GLY A 449 -30.91 -20.65 -11.15
C GLY A 449 -30.37 -20.63 -9.72
N ARG A 450 -30.95 -21.44 -8.85
CA ARG A 450 -30.05 -22.32 -8.09
C ARG A 450 -29.28 -23.10 -9.16
N PRO A 451 -27.93 -23.21 -9.11
CA PRO A 451 -27.25 -24.08 -10.05
C PRO A 451 -27.86 -25.47 -9.92
N GLU A 452 -28.52 -25.94 -10.98
CA GLU A 452 -28.83 -27.35 -11.11
C GLU A 452 -27.48 -28.07 -11.24
N LYS A 453 -27.00 -28.57 -10.09
CA LYS A 453 -25.83 -29.41 -9.94
C LYS A 453 -24.52 -28.72 -10.33
N VAL A 454 -23.70 -28.47 -9.31
CA VAL A 454 -22.24 -28.46 -9.48
C VAL A 454 -21.86 -29.81 -10.12
N PRO A 455 -21.23 -29.85 -11.31
CA PRO A 455 -20.76 -31.11 -11.88
C PRO A 455 -19.63 -31.66 -11.01
N GLY A 456 -19.87 -32.84 -10.42
CA GLY A 456 -18.84 -33.80 -10.07
C GLY A 456 -17.84 -33.40 -8.98
N ASN A 457 -18.26 -33.49 -7.72
CA ASN A 457 -17.36 -34.06 -6.71
C ASN A 457 -17.72 -35.53 -6.57
N SER A 458 -17.18 -36.33 -7.49
CA SER A 458 -17.21 -37.78 -7.45
C SER A 458 -15.78 -38.30 -7.51
N ARG A 459 -15.05 -38.16 -6.41
CA ARG A 459 -14.23 -39.18 -5.74
C ARG A 459 -13.32 -38.53 -4.71
#